data_AF-A0A182VQQ7-F1
#
_entry.id   AF-A0A182VQQ7-F1
#
_cell.length_a   1.000
_cell.length_b   1.000
_cell.length_c   1.000
_cell.angle_alpha   90.00
_cell.angle_beta   90.00
_cell.angle_gamma   90.00
#
_symmetry.space_group_name_H-M   'P 1'
#
loop_
_entity.id
_entity.type
_entity.pdbx_description
1 polymer ?
#
loop_
_entity_poly.entity_id
_entity_poly.type
_entity_poly.pdbx_seq_one_letter_code
_entity_poly.pdbx_strand_id
1 'polypeptide(L)'
;MRAGDLCRVSLPEGSQVGDLNLWNLENPRKERFYSGKTRQIHSTHLKTYDRLWSCFPYLRPMATFVKDSLEDYGIDRDGGSLHDVVGTRCDDYIYKLITGKDRYGSCHRYLTEAVLEHGLTEEDVHDTWNIFMCTGFTRHNTDTFPDAPMASRGGPMVLGTDGTDFEHRQRVAAHYQISALNKSRLKYCIFFHYLLFFVMLIKLSADILDRLDIFILEIEELQIPTPLWWEYFWCLSVFLSFLGLAAARGNRVNDMKKYMVGISTIAFVPLLYCIFYYLNDVLEYLSLEEGTDLDDTDIFVWQGYPYGLLWYGFVLMAFQVHFFSLFFAWNLIKAWRARGALKKGQ
;
A
#
# COMPACT_ATOMS: atom_id res chain seq x y z
N MET A 1 -1.65 44.43 -3.93
CA MET A 1 -2.94 44.70 -3.27
C MET A 1 -2.69 45.49 -1.99
N ARG A 2 -3.61 46.39 -1.60
CA ARG A 2 -3.57 47.13 -0.34
C ARG A 2 -4.39 46.43 0.74
N ALA A 3 -4.18 46.79 2.00
CA ALA A 3 -4.98 46.25 3.10
C ALA A 3 -6.45 46.65 2.94
N GLY A 4 -7.36 45.66 3.05
CA GLY A 4 -8.80 45.85 2.85
C GLY A 4 -9.30 45.52 1.44
N ASP A 5 -8.41 45.37 0.46
CA ASP A 5 -8.80 44.97 -0.90
C ASP A 5 -9.29 43.51 -0.93
N LEU A 6 -10.23 43.22 -1.83
CA LEU A 6 -10.68 41.86 -2.13
C LEU A 6 -10.02 41.33 -3.40
N CYS A 7 -9.44 40.13 -3.33
CA CYS A 7 -8.96 39.38 -4.49
C CYS A 7 -9.95 38.26 -4.80
N ARG A 8 -10.35 38.12 -6.05
CA ARG A 8 -11.06 36.94 -6.54
C ARG A 8 -10.19 36.23 -7.57
N VAL A 9 -9.88 34.97 -7.32
CA VAL A 9 -9.35 34.07 -8.35
C VAL A 9 -10.53 33.29 -8.92
N SER A 10 -10.67 33.27 -10.24
CA SER A 10 -11.76 32.58 -10.93
C SER A 10 -11.22 31.81 -12.13
N LEU A 11 -11.87 30.71 -12.45
CA LEU A 11 -11.61 29.90 -13.64
C LEU A 11 -12.72 30.18 -14.66
N PRO A 12 -12.53 31.14 -15.60
CA PRO A 12 -13.55 31.43 -16.60
C PRO A 12 -13.67 30.33 -17.66
N GLU A 13 -12.59 29.59 -17.89
CA GLU A 13 -12.50 28.57 -18.93
C GLU A 13 -11.78 27.33 -18.42
N GLY A 14 -12.35 26.16 -18.73
CA GLY A 14 -11.74 24.86 -18.43
C GLY A 14 -11.58 24.59 -16.94
N SER A 15 -10.88 23.50 -16.65
CA SER A 15 -10.40 23.22 -15.31
C SER A 15 -8.93 23.51 -15.19
N GLN A 16 -8.55 24.11 -14.07
CA GLN A 16 -7.18 24.45 -13.75
C GLN A 16 -7.01 24.53 -12.23
N VAL A 17 -5.81 24.24 -11.76
CA VAL A 17 -5.38 24.49 -10.38
C VAL A 17 -4.41 25.67 -10.34
N GLY A 18 -4.30 26.34 -9.20
CA GLY A 18 -3.39 27.47 -9.03
C GLY A 18 -2.48 27.31 -7.81
N ASP A 19 -1.22 27.66 -7.99
CA ASP A 19 -0.22 27.73 -6.93
C ASP A 19 -0.06 29.19 -6.50
N LEU A 20 -0.48 29.53 -5.28
CA LEU A 20 -0.45 30.91 -4.79
C LEU A 20 0.68 31.15 -3.79
N ASN A 21 1.42 32.24 -3.97
CA ASN A 21 2.35 32.79 -2.97
C ASN A 21 1.91 34.22 -2.61
N LEU A 22 2.15 34.62 -1.36
CA LEU A 22 1.87 35.97 -0.88
C LEU A 22 3.11 36.53 -0.20
N TRP A 23 3.43 37.78 -0.50
CA TRP A 23 4.48 38.55 0.15
C TRP A 23 3.88 39.84 0.71
N ASN A 24 4.46 40.34 1.79
CA ASN A 24 4.16 41.68 2.25
C ASN A 24 4.69 42.70 1.21
N LEU A 25 3.86 43.67 0.86
CA LEU A 25 4.18 44.69 -0.14
C LEU A 25 5.37 45.58 0.24
N GLU A 26 5.57 45.87 1.52
CA GLU A 26 6.60 46.78 2.04
C GLU A 26 7.92 46.08 2.38
N ASN A 27 7.89 44.78 2.73
CA ASN A 27 9.08 44.01 3.11
C ASN A 27 9.06 42.56 2.59
N PRO A 28 8.89 42.34 1.27
CA PRO A 28 8.59 41.03 0.70
C PRO A 28 9.66 39.95 0.95
N ARG A 29 10.93 40.34 1.09
CA ARG A 29 12.02 39.39 1.41
C ARG A 29 11.95 38.82 2.83
N LYS A 30 11.29 39.52 3.76
CA LYS A 30 11.24 39.15 5.17
C LYS A 30 9.90 38.53 5.57
N GLU A 31 8.80 39.04 5.05
CA GLU A 31 7.46 38.57 5.42
C GLU A 31 6.71 38.01 4.21
N ARG A 32 6.42 36.71 4.27
CA ARG A 32 5.74 35.93 3.23
C ARG A 32 4.83 34.88 3.83
N PHE A 33 3.96 34.30 3.02
CA PHE A 33 3.02 33.27 3.44
C PHE A 33 3.75 32.03 3.97
N TYR A 34 3.14 31.39 4.97
CA TYR A 34 3.69 30.23 5.66
C TYR A 34 2.65 29.11 5.72
N SER A 35 2.67 28.24 4.69
CA SER A 35 1.76 27.10 4.56
C SER A 35 1.82 26.18 5.79
N GLY A 36 3.02 25.86 6.28
CA GLY A 36 3.20 24.94 7.41
C GLY A 36 2.51 25.40 8.70
N LYS A 37 2.58 26.70 9.01
CA LYS A 37 1.93 27.25 10.21
C LYS A 37 0.44 27.49 10.00
N THR A 38 0.06 27.89 8.79
CA THR A 38 -1.33 27.97 8.37
C THR A 38 -2.03 26.62 8.51
N ARG A 39 -1.38 25.54 8.06
CA ARG A 39 -1.82 24.15 8.22
C ARG A 39 -1.97 23.73 9.67
N GLN A 40 -1.05 24.17 10.53
CA GLN A 40 -1.09 23.86 11.96
C GLN A 40 -2.24 24.58 12.69
N ILE A 41 -2.56 25.82 12.30
CA ILE A 41 -3.61 26.62 12.94
C ILE A 41 -4.99 26.22 12.44
N HIS A 42 -5.12 25.93 11.15
CA HIS A 42 -6.38 25.61 10.50
C HIS A 42 -6.47 24.10 10.26
N SER A 43 -6.16 23.67 9.04
CA SER A 43 -6.20 22.27 8.64
C SER A 43 -5.33 22.04 7.40
N THR A 44 -5.36 20.82 6.86
CA THR A 44 -4.70 20.47 5.59
C THR A 44 -5.23 21.28 4.41
N HIS A 45 -6.49 21.70 4.46
CA HIS A 45 -7.21 22.42 3.42
C HIS A 45 -7.91 23.63 4.02
N LEU A 46 -7.87 24.76 3.32
CA LEU A 46 -8.47 26.00 3.81
C LEU A 46 -9.91 26.15 3.35
N LYS A 47 -10.75 26.66 4.25
CA LYS A 47 -12.17 26.95 4.02
C LYS A 47 -12.47 28.42 4.21
N THR A 48 -13.69 28.81 3.85
CA THR A 48 -14.21 30.16 4.14
C THR A 48 -13.96 30.52 5.62
N TYR A 49 -13.40 31.72 5.84
CA TYR A 49 -12.93 32.33 7.09
C TYR A 49 -11.57 31.87 7.65
N ASP A 50 -10.93 30.87 7.04
CA ASP A 50 -9.53 30.57 7.37
C ASP A 50 -8.60 31.68 6.90
N ARG A 51 -7.43 31.76 7.54
CA ARG A 51 -6.45 32.82 7.32
C ARG A 51 -5.16 32.26 6.78
N LEU A 52 -4.56 32.98 5.85
CA LEU A 52 -3.19 32.73 5.39
C LEU A 52 -2.24 33.48 6.32
N TRP A 53 -1.39 32.75 7.05
CA TRP A 53 -0.49 33.31 8.06
C TRP A 53 0.90 33.58 7.49
N SER A 54 1.56 34.64 7.96
CA SER A 54 2.94 34.95 7.59
C SER A 54 3.98 34.15 8.39
N CYS A 55 5.19 34.08 7.85
CA CYS A 55 6.33 33.40 8.46
C CYS A 55 6.82 34.08 9.75
N PHE A 56 7.67 33.38 10.50
CA PHE A 56 8.34 33.96 11.67
C PHE A 56 9.31 35.07 11.24
N PRO A 57 9.53 36.10 12.08
CA PRO A 57 8.94 36.32 13.41
C PRO A 57 7.55 36.99 13.40
N TYR A 58 6.98 37.25 12.22
CA TYR A 58 5.78 38.07 12.08
C TYR A 58 4.49 37.38 12.57
N LEU A 59 4.27 36.13 12.14
CA LEU A 59 3.11 35.29 12.47
C LEU A 59 1.80 36.08 12.62
N ARG A 60 1.34 36.70 11.53
CA ARG A 60 0.07 37.42 11.49
C ARG A 60 -0.75 37.07 10.24
N PRO A 61 -2.07 37.30 10.24
CA PRO A 61 -2.88 37.12 9.06
C PRO A 61 -2.44 38.06 7.93
N MET A 62 -2.14 37.50 6.76
CA MET A 62 -1.88 38.24 5.52
C MET A 62 -3.14 38.40 4.69
N ALA A 63 -3.99 37.37 4.67
CA ALA A 63 -5.26 37.35 3.95
C ALA A 63 -6.26 36.43 4.66
N THR A 64 -7.55 36.67 4.43
CA THR A 64 -8.65 35.81 4.90
C THR A 64 -9.38 35.26 3.69
N PHE A 65 -9.65 33.96 3.68
CA PHE A 65 -10.43 33.34 2.63
C PHE A 65 -11.91 33.69 2.81
N VAL A 66 -12.42 34.68 2.08
CA VAL A 66 -13.74 35.27 2.38
C VAL A 66 -14.93 34.54 1.75
N LYS A 67 -14.73 33.80 0.66
CA LYS A 67 -15.79 33.04 0.01
C LYS A 67 -15.21 31.97 -0.90
N ASP A 68 -15.70 30.74 -0.73
CA ASP A 68 -15.48 29.64 -1.66
C ASP A 68 -16.79 29.26 -2.36
N SER A 69 -16.76 29.12 -3.69
CA SER A 69 -17.89 28.61 -4.46
C SER A 69 -17.91 27.08 -4.54
N LEU A 70 -16.85 26.41 -4.09
CA LEU A 70 -16.69 24.95 -4.06
C LEU A 70 -16.79 24.40 -2.62
N GLU A 71 -17.32 25.18 -1.67
CA GLU A 71 -17.38 24.82 -0.26
C GLU A 71 -18.12 23.49 0.01
N ASP A 72 -19.08 23.15 -0.86
CA ASP A 72 -19.88 21.92 -0.79
C ASP A 72 -19.08 20.64 -1.12
N TYR A 73 -17.86 20.74 -1.66
CA TYR A 73 -17.04 19.55 -1.97
C TYR A 73 -16.72 18.74 -0.70
N GLY A 74 -16.45 19.43 0.41
CA GLY A 74 -16.15 18.79 1.68
C GLY A 74 -14.89 17.90 1.64
N ILE A 75 -14.99 16.70 2.17
CA ILE A 75 -13.94 15.67 2.13
C ILE A 75 -14.52 14.45 1.45
N ASP A 76 -13.87 13.96 0.40
CA ASP A 76 -14.32 12.78 -0.34
C ASP A 76 -14.04 11.45 0.39
N ARG A 77 -14.48 10.35 -0.22
CA ARG A 77 -14.35 9.00 0.35
C ARG A 77 -12.89 8.56 0.55
N ASP A 78 -11.99 9.10 -0.28
CA ASP A 78 -10.57 8.77 -0.33
C ASP A 78 -9.75 9.69 0.60
N GLY A 79 -10.40 10.70 1.18
CA GLY A 79 -9.82 11.67 2.11
C GLY A 79 -9.30 12.94 1.44
N GLY A 80 -9.66 13.16 0.17
CA GLY A 80 -9.33 14.35 -0.59
C GLY A 80 -10.20 15.55 -0.25
N SER A 81 -9.64 16.77 -0.33
CA SER A 81 -10.35 18.04 -0.18
C SER A 81 -9.68 19.12 -1.04
N LEU A 82 -10.31 20.29 -1.19
CA LEU A 82 -9.85 21.36 -2.07
C LEU A 82 -9.04 22.43 -1.34
N HIS A 83 -8.17 23.14 -2.06
CA HIS A 83 -7.43 24.31 -1.56
C HIS A 83 -6.38 23.97 -0.49
N ASP A 84 -5.48 23.05 -0.83
CA ASP A 84 -4.52 22.50 0.13
C ASP A 84 -3.38 23.47 0.50
N VAL A 85 -2.91 23.33 1.73
CA VAL A 85 -1.66 23.92 2.24
C VAL A 85 -0.69 22.82 2.68
N VAL A 86 -0.81 21.65 2.06
CA VAL A 86 -0.03 20.46 2.38
C VAL A 86 1.15 20.31 1.45
N GLY A 87 0.88 20.48 0.15
CA GLY A 87 1.89 20.42 -0.90
C GLY A 87 2.85 21.60 -0.85
N THR A 88 3.97 21.46 -1.56
CA THR A 88 4.95 22.53 -1.72
C THR A 88 4.65 23.34 -2.97
N ARG A 89 4.91 22.75 -4.14
CA ARG A 89 4.60 23.19 -5.52
C ARG A 89 5.25 22.19 -6.47
N CYS A 90 4.78 22.10 -7.70
CA CYS A 90 5.56 21.33 -8.68
C CYS A 90 6.84 22.09 -9.06
N ASP A 91 7.96 21.38 -9.12
CA ASP A 91 9.28 21.94 -9.37
C ASP A 91 10.11 21.06 -10.32
N ASP A 92 11.01 21.71 -11.06
CA ASP A 92 11.85 21.05 -12.05
C ASP A 92 12.96 20.20 -11.40
N TYR A 93 13.31 20.46 -10.13
CA TYR A 93 14.35 19.73 -9.41
C TYR A 93 13.91 18.32 -9.05
N ILE A 94 12.72 18.15 -8.48
CA ILE A 94 12.11 16.85 -8.19
C ILE A 94 11.82 16.11 -9.49
N TYR A 95 11.35 16.81 -10.54
CA TYR A 95 11.16 16.19 -11.85
C TYR A 95 12.47 15.59 -12.39
N LYS A 96 13.57 16.35 -12.36
CA LYS A 96 14.90 15.89 -12.77
C LYS A 96 15.40 14.75 -11.90
N LEU A 97 15.22 14.83 -10.59
CA LEU A 97 15.61 13.77 -9.65
C LEU A 97 14.92 12.43 -9.95
N ILE A 98 13.62 12.47 -10.26
CA ILE A 98 12.82 11.26 -10.49
C ILE A 98 13.04 10.69 -11.89
N THR A 99 13.08 11.55 -12.91
CA THR A 99 13.04 11.13 -14.33
C THR A 99 14.42 11.11 -14.99
N GLY A 100 15.40 11.82 -14.41
CA GLY A 100 16.70 12.08 -15.04
C GLY A 100 16.66 13.09 -16.20
N LYS A 101 15.50 13.72 -16.47
CA LYS A 101 15.31 14.65 -17.58
C LYS A 101 15.10 16.08 -17.07
N ASP A 102 15.57 17.05 -17.84
CA ASP A 102 15.23 18.45 -17.62
C ASP A 102 13.81 18.74 -18.14
N ARG A 103 13.13 19.67 -17.48
CA ARG A 103 11.78 20.14 -17.82
C ARG A 103 11.73 21.66 -17.69
N TYR A 104 10.84 22.24 -18.47
CA TYR A 104 10.39 23.63 -18.33
C TYR A 104 8.88 23.69 -18.09
N GLY A 105 8.43 24.73 -17.38
CA GLY A 105 7.01 24.99 -17.13
C GLY A 105 6.45 24.35 -15.86
N SER A 106 7.22 24.40 -14.76
CA SER A 106 6.73 24.08 -13.42
C SER A 106 6.16 25.32 -12.71
N CYS A 107 5.27 25.13 -11.73
CA CYS A 107 4.75 26.21 -10.88
C CYS A 107 5.88 26.95 -10.18
N HIS A 108 6.89 26.22 -9.68
CA HIS A 108 8.10 26.81 -9.11
C HIS A 108 8.75 27.79 -10.09
N ARG A 109 8.98 27.37 -11.34
CA ARG A 109 9.61 28.22 -12.35
C ARG A 109 8.77 29.45 -12.69
N TYR A 110 7.47 29.29 -12.88
CA TYR A 110 6.58 30.41 -13.18
C TYR A 110 6.49 31.42 -12.04
N LEU A 111 6.46 30.96 -10.79
CA LEU A 111 6.54 31.84 -9.63
C LEU A 111 7.89 32.57 -9.57
N THR A 112 8.99 31.86 -9.80
CA THR A 112 10.33 32.46 -9.85
C THR A 112 10.38 33.57 -10.90
N GLU A 113 9.90 33.32 -12.12
CA GLU A 113 9.89 34.32 -13.19
C GLU A 113 9.00 35.53 -12.85
N ALA A 114 7.82 35.29 -12.27
CA ALA A 114 6.89 36.36 -11.89
C ALA A 114 7.45 37.28 -10.81
N VAL A 115 8.27 36.78 -9.88
CA VAL A 115 8.81 37.59 -8.77
C VAL A 115 10.05 38.41 -9.16
N LEU A 116 10.72 38.08 -10.27
CA LEU A 116 11.93 38.81 -10.72
C LEU A 116 11.65 40.29 -10.98
N GLU A 117 10.50 40.62 -11.58
CA GLU A 117 10.09 42.00 -11.85
C GLU A 117 9.88 42.83 -10.58
N HIS A 118 9.70 42.16 -9.44
CA HIS A 118 9.56 42.76 -8.12
C HIS A 118 10.88 42.80 -7.33
N GLY A 119 12.01 42.53 -7.99
CA GLY A 119 13.33 42.56 -7.37
C GLY A 119 13.55 41.44 -6.34
N LEU A 120 12.78 40.36 -6.44
CA LEU A 120 12.93 39.14 -5.65
C LEU A 120 13.66 38.07 -6.46
N THR A 121 14.06 36.99 -5.80
CA THR A 121 14.77 35.87 -6.42
C THR A 121 14.03 34.56 -6.17
N GLU A 122 14.52 33.47 -6.77
CA GLU A 122 14.02 32.11 -6.54
C GLU A 122 13.94 31.74 -5.04
N GLU A 123 14.87 32.24 -4.23
CA GLU A 123 14.93 32.00 -2.78
C GLU A 123 13.74 32.62 -2.02
N ASP A 124 13.06 33.60 -2.62
CA ASP A 124 11.88 34.24 -2.02
C ASP A 124 10.58 33.46 -2.33
N VAL A 125 10.62 32.51 -3.28
CA VAL A 125 9.51 31.59 -3.59
C VAL A 125 9.38 30.52 -2.51
N HIS A 126 8.16 30.29 -2.04
CA HIS A 126 7.86 29.47 -0.89
C HIS A 126 6.72 28.48 -1.16
N ASP A 127 6.46 27.60 -0.21
CA ASP A 127 5.36 26.63 -0.32
C ASP A 127 4.02 27.34 -0.48
N THR A 128 3.19 26.79 -1.38
CA THR A 128 2.03 27.46 -1.94
C THR A 128 0.76 27.18 -1.17
N TRP A 129 -0.25 28.00 -1.44
CA TRP A 129 -1.64 27.59 -1.27
C TRP A 129 -2.15 27.08 -2.62
N ASN A 130 -2.47 25.79 -2.69
CA ASN A 130 -2.85 25.09 -3.92
C ASN A 130 -4.36 25.23 -4.16
N ILE A 131 -4.78 26.39 -4.67
CA ILE A 131 -6.19 26.70 -4.92
C ILE A 131 -6.77 25.83 -6.03
N PHE A 132 -8.03 25.40 -5.85
CA PHE A 132 -8.78 24.48 -6.71
C PHE A 132 -8.20 23.05 -6.82
N MET A 133 -7.05 22.78 -6.22
CA MET A 133 -6.42 21.45 -6.24
C MET A 133 -7.09 20.54 -5.22
N CYS A 134 -7.45 19.32 -5.63
CA CYS A 134 -7.96 18.28 -4.75
C CYS A 134 -6.83 17.35 -4.29
N THR A 135 -6.49 17.37 -3.00
CA THR A 135 -5.45 16.50 -2.44
C THR A 135 -5.85 15.93 -1.10
N GLY A 136 -5.17 14.87 -0.67
CA GLY A 136 -5.43 14.22 0.60
C GLY A 136 -4.27 13.32 1.03
N PHE A 137 -4.36 12.76 2.23
CA PHE A 137 -3.45 11.71 2.68
C PHE A 137 -4.20 10.38 2.65
N THR A 138 -3.60 9.31 2.10
CA THR A 138 -4.29 8.01 2.13
C THR A 138 -4.41 7.49 3.56
N ARG A 139 -5.55 6.87 3.88
CA ARG A 139 -5.82 6.32 5.22
C ARG A 139 -4.94 5.11 5.60
N HIS A 140 -4.25 4.50 4.64
CA HIS A 140 -3.47 3.27 4.85
C HIS A 140 -1.95 3.48 4.83
N ASN A 141 -1.47 4.64 4.39
CA ASN A 141 -0.09 5.07 4.46
C ASN A 141 -0.11 6.61 4.41
N THR A 142 0.62 7.33 5.26
CA THR A 142 0.55 8.81 5.37
C THR A 142 1.15 9.56 4.17
N ASP A 143 1.09 8.97 2.97
CA ASP A 143 1.53 9.57 1.71
C ASP A 143 0.46 10.53 1.19
N THR A 144 0.87 11.69 0.67
CA THR A 144 -0.02 12.65 0.00
C THR A 144 -0.39 12.16 -1.40
N PHE A 145 -1.65 12.31 -1.80
CA PHE A 145 -2.12 12.02 -3.15
C PHE A 145 -2.99 13.17 -3.66
N PRO A 146 -2.75 13.65 -4.90
CA PRO A 146 -3.74 14.40 -5.65
C PRO A 146 -4.78 13.45 -6.26
N ASP A 147 -6.06 13.74 -6.04
CA ASP A 147 -7.17 13.10 -6.75
C ASP A 147 -7.70 14.03 -7.85
N ALA A 148 -8.19 13.46 -8.94
CA ALA A 148 -8.74 14.24 -10.05
C ALA A 148 -10.26 14.39 -9.91
N PRO A 149 -10.72 15.55 -9.43
CA PRO A 149 -11.80 16.26 -10.07
C PRO A 149 -11.25 17.62 -10.49
N MET A 150 -10.79 17.66 -11.75
CA MET A 150 -10.57 18.89 -12.47
C MET A 150 -11.88 19.71 -12.41
N ALA A 151 -11.90 20.78 -11.60
CA ALA A 151 -13.02 21.72 -11.47
C ALA A 151 -13.44 22.25 -12.86
N SER A 152 -14.38 21.58 -13.51
CA SER A 152 -15.04 22.06 -14.71
C SER A 152 -16.53 21.80 -14.59
N ARG A 153 -17.31 22.83 -14.91
CA ARG A 153 -18.57 22.61 -15.62
C ARG A 153 -18.23 22.34 -17.09
N GLY A 154 -17.77 21.13 -17.40
CA GLY A 154 -17.82 20.52 -18.73
C GLY A 154 -17.23 21.30 -19.93
N GLY A 155 -15.96 21.71 -19.89
CA GLY A 155 -15.26 22.34 -21.02
C GLY A 155 -13.99 21.59 -21.47
N PRO A 156 -13.56 21.69 -22.74
CA PRO A 156 -12.45 20.91 -23.31
C PRO A 156 -11.06 21.41 -22.83
N MET A 157 -10.09 20.49 -22.77
CA MET A 157 -8.71 20.73 -22.30
C MET A 157 -7.89 21.61 -23.26
N VAL A 158 -7.06 22.51 -22.72
CA VAL A 158 -6.14 23.39 -23.48
C VAL A 158 -4.75 22.74 -23.61
N LEU A 159 -4.17 22.82 -24.82
CA LEU A 159 -2.86 22.27 -25.18
C LEU A 159 -1.69 23.01 -24.52
N GLY A 160 -0.79 22.26 -23.89
CA GLY A 160 0.50 22.75 -23.37
C GLY A 160 1.10 21.85 -22.28
N THR A 161 0.24 21.19 -21.52
CA THR A 161 0.54 19.99 -20.73
C THR A 161 -0.66 19.06 -20.88
N ASP A 162 -0.51 17.93 -21.55
CA ASP A 162 -1.60 17.01 -21.92
C ASP A 162 -2.17 16.18 -20.75
N GLY A 163 -1.79 16.47 -19.50
CA GLY A 163 -2.17 15.70 -18.33
C GLY A 163 -1.58 14.27 -18.28
N THR A 164 -0.85 13.83 -19.31
CA THR A 164 -0.31 12.46 -19.36
C THR A 164 0.82 12.25 -18.36
N ASP A 165 1.51 13.32 -17.98
CA ASP A 165 2.58 13.33 -16.97
C ASP A 165 2.02 13.08 -15.55
N PHE A 166 0.74 13.39 -15.32
CA PHE A 166 0.01 13.05 -14.11
C PHE A 166 -0.49 11.61 -14.14
N GLU A 167 -1.12 11.17 -15.24
CA GLU A 167 -1.49 9.76 -15.41
C GLU A 167 -0.28 8.84 -15.28
N HIS A 168 0.87 9.26 -15.82
CA HIS A 168 2.12 8.53 -15.71
C HIS A 168 2.61 8.49 -14.26
N ARG A 169 2.61 9.62 -13.54
CA ARG A 169 2.99 9.67 -12.11
C ARG A 169 2.04 8.88 -11.21
N GLN A 170 0.72 8.99 -11.39
CA GLN A 170 -0.27 8.19 -10.68
C GLN A 170 -0.12 6.71 -11.00
N ARG A 171 0.02 6.31 -12.27
CA ARG A 171 0.24 4.90 -12.63
C ARG A 171 1.53 4.36 -12.03
N VAL A 172 2.63 5.11 -12.15
CA VAL A 172 3.93 4.72 -11.61
C VAL A 172 3.87 4.60 -10.07
N ALA A 173 3.31 5.58 -9.37
CA ALA A 173 3.12 5.55 -7.91
C ALA A 173 2.19 4.41 -7.47
N ALA A 174 1.05 4.22 -8.12
CA ALA A 174 0.13 3.12 -7.85
C ALA A 174 0.80 1.76 -8.07
N HIS A 175 1.62 1.59 -9.11
CA HIS A 175 2.38 0.37 -9.33
C HIS A 175 3.43 0.10 -8.23
N TYR A 176 4.09 1.14 -7.71
CA TYR A 176 5.00 0.99 -6.57
C TYR A 176 4.27 0.63 -5.29
N GLN A 177 3.11 1.24 -5.02
CA GLN A 177 2.27 0.93 -3.86
C GLN A 177 1.74 -0.51 -3.93
N ILE A 178 1.21 -0.95 -5.08
CA ILE A 178 0.74 -2.33 -5.29
C ILE A 178 1.89 -3.32 -5.09
N SER A 179 3.07 -3.03 -5.64
CA SER A 179 4.25 -3.89 -5.47
C SER A 179 4.69 -3.95 -4.00
N ALA A 180 4.78 -2.81 -3.30
CA ALA A 180 5.18 -2.75 -1.89
C ALA A 180 4.18 -3.50 -0.99
N LEU A 181 2.88 -3.26 -1.18
CA LEU A 181 1.82 -3.89 -0.41
C LEU A 181 1.82 -5.41 -0.59
N ASN A 182 1.87 -5.90 -1.83
CA ASN A 182 1.87 -7.34 -2.09
C ASN A 182 3.17 -8.01 -1.62
N LYS A 183 4.32 -7.32 -1.62
CA LYS A 183 5.55 -7.83 -0.99
C LYS A 183 5.40 -7.97 0.52
N SER A 184 4.79 -6.99 1.19
CA SER A 184 4.52 -7.06 2.62
C SER A 184 3.58 -8.22 2.95
N ARG A 185 2.46 -8.32 2.23
CA ARG A 185 1.50 -9.41 2.39
C ARG A 185 2.09 -10.80 2.13
N LEU A 186 2.91 -10.94 1.09
CA LEU A 186 3.62 -12.20 0.83
C LEU A 186 4.57 -12.58 1.98
N LYS A 187 5.25 -11.62 2.61
CA LYS A 187 6.08 -11.89 3.80
C LYS A 187 5.24 -12.39 4.98
N TYR A 188 4.05 -11.84 5.19
CA TYR A 188 3.13 -12.35 6.21
C TYR A 188 2.68 -13.78 5.92
N CYS A 189 2.35 -14.10 4.67
CA CYS A 189 2.04 -15.48 4.31
C CYS A 189 3.22 -16.44 4.60
N ILE A 190 4.45 -16.03 4.27
CA ILE A 190 5.66 -16.81 4.59
C ILE A 190 5.86 -16.96 6.10
N PHE A 191 5.59 -15.91 6.87
CA PHE A 191 5.65 -15.97 8.34
C PHE A 191 4.63 -16.98 8.90
N PHE A 192 3.38 -16.93 8.47
CA PHE A 192 2.37 -17.91 8.91
C PHE A 192 2.67 -19.32 8.42
N HIS A 193 3.28 -19.46 7.23
CA HIS A 193 3.77 -20.74 6.76
C HIS A 193 4.88 -21.29 7.69
N TYR A 194 5.80 -20.45 8.16
CA TYR A 194 6.79 -20.86 9.15
C TYR A 194 6.16 -21.28 10.48
N LEU A 195 5.11 -20.60 10.94
CA LEU A 195 4.38 -21.00 12.14
C LEU A 195 3.77 -22.40 11.98
N LEU A 196 3.09 -22.65 10.87
CA LEU A 196 2.53 -23.97 10.55
C LEU A 196 3.63 -25.03 10.37
N PHE A 197 4.78 -24.66 9.81
CA PHE A 197 5.95 -25.52 9.73
C PHE A 197 6.44 -25.94 11.12
N PHE A 198 6.53 -25.02 12.08
CA PHE A 198 6.93 -25.38 13.44
C PHE A 198 5.89 -26.26 14.13
N VAL A 199 4.59 -26.05 13.90
CA VAL A 199 3.54 -26.96 14.39
C VAL A 199 3.73 -28.37 13.82
N MET A 200 3.94 -28.48 12.50
CA MET A 200 4.23 -29.77 11.86
C MET A 200 5.54 -30.38 12.39
N LEU A 201 6.59 -29.58 12.58
CA LEU A 201 7.89 -30.03 13.08
C LEU A 201 7.79 -30.57 14.52
N ILE A 202 6.99 -29.95 15.39
CA ILE A 202 6.70 -30.45 16.74
C ILE A 202 6.00 -31.80 16.67
N LYS A 203 5.05 -31.97 15.75
CA LYS A 203 4.42 -33.28 15.54
C LYS A 203 5.44 -34.32 15.06
N LEU A 204 6.28 -33.96 14.09
CA LEU A 204 7.32 -34.84 13.55
C LEU A 204 8.48 -35.10 14.52
N SER A 205 8.65 -34.27 15.56
CA SER A 205 9.81 -34.39 16.44
C SER A 205 9.82 -35.70 17.22
N ALA A 206 8.66 -36.28 17.53
CA ALA A 206 8.58 -37.59 18.18
C ALA A 206 9.29 -38.66 17.35
N ASP A 207 8.86 -38.88 16.11
CA ASP A 207 9.51 -39.85 15.21
C ASP A 207 10.99 -39.51 14.92
N ILE A 208 11.34 -38.22 14.82
CA ILE A 208 12.74 -37.82 14.60
C ILE A 208 13.62 -38.21 15.79
N LEU A 209 13.14 -37.99 17.02
CA LEU A 209 13.86 -38.34 18.25
C LEU A 209 14.03 -39.86 18.36
N ASP A 210 12.98 -40.62 18.04
CA ASP A 210 13.03 -42.09 18.03
C ASP A 210 14.09 -42.61 17.04
N ARG A 211 14.16 -42.02 15.84
CA ARG A 211 15.18 -42.38 14.84
C ARG A 211 16.61 -42.01 15.23
N LEU A 212 16.76 -41.10 16.19
CA LEU A 212 18.05 -40.71 16.78
C LEU A 212 18.39 -41.49 18.05
N ASP A 213 17.55 -42.46 18.45
CA ASP A 213 17.70 -43.23 19.69
C ASP A 213 17.66 -42.34 20.95
N ILE A 214 16.85 -41.26 20.91
CA ILE A 214 16.66 -40.33 22.02
C ILE A 214 15.26 -40.55 22.62
N PHE A 215 15.22 -41.06 23.85
CA PHE A 215 13.97 -41.33 24.56
C PHE A 215 13.58 -40.18 25.51
N ILE A 216 12.38 -39.64 25.34
CA ILE A 216 11.77 -38.63 26.24
C ILE A 216 10.40 -39.15 26.66
N LEU A 217 10.25 -39.48 27.95
CA LEU A 217 9.06 -40.13 28.49
C LEU A 217 7.79 -39.30 28.24
N GLU A 218 7.87 -37.98 28.45
CA GLU A 218 6.74 -37.08 28.29
C GLU A 218 6.22 -37.00 26.85
N ILE A 219 7.09 -37.25 25.86
CA ILE A 219 6.70 -37.26 24.44
C ILE A 219 6.05 -38.59 24.08
N GLU A 220 6.56 -39.70 24.62
CA GLU A 220 6.04 -41.05 24.42
C GLU A 220 4.65 -41.23 25.04
N GLU A 221 4.42 -40.64 26.22
CA GLU A 221 3.11 -40.62 26.88
C GLU A 221 2.03 -39.92 26.04
N LEU A 222 2.40 -39.01 25.12
CA LEU A 222 1.45 -38.36 24.22
C LEU A 222 0.92 -39.30 23.13
N GLN A 223 1.57 -40.46 22.91
CA GLN A 223 1.20 -41.46 21.91
C GLN A 223 0.92 -40.82 20.53
N ILE A 224 1.83 -39.94 20.10
CA ILE A 224 1.66 -39.16 18.86
C ILE A 224 1.61 -40.13 17.67
N PRO A 225 0.59 -40.04 16.79
CA PRO A 225 0.48 -40.97 15.67
C PRO A 225 1.67 -40.87 14.74
N THR A 226 2.13 -42.04 14.27
CA THR A 226 3.28 -42.13 13.37
C THR A 226 3.07 -41.27 12.12
N PRO A 227 4.09 -40.53 11.69
CA PRO A 227 3.95 -39.61 10.57
C PRO A 227 3.88 -40.33 9.23
N LEU A 228 2.99 -39.82 8.39
CA LEU A 228 2.91 -40.21 7.00
C LEU A 228 3.93 -39.41 6.18
N TRP A 229 4.36 -39.98 5.05
CA TRP A 229 5.36 -39.35 4.18
C TRP A 229 4.97 -37.94 3.70
N TRP A 230 3.68 -37.67 3.52
CA TRP A 230 3.20 -36.37 3.04
C TRP A 230 3.58 -35.24 4.02
N GLU A 231 3.66 -35.52 5.32
CA GLU A 231 4.01 -34.54 6.35
C GLU A 231 5.44 -34.04 6.17
N TYR A 232 6.39 -34.97 5.94
CA TYR A 232 7.78 -34.64 5.64
C TYR A 232 7.91 -33.90 4.30
N PHE A 233 7.19 -34.35 3.26
CA PHE A 233 7.21 -33.67 1.97
C PHE A 233 6.67 -32.24 2.07
N TRP A 234 5.62 -32.04 2.87
CA TRP A 234 5.08 -30.71 3.11
C TRP A 234 6.09 -29.79 3.80
N CYS A 235 6.85 -30.31 4.78
CA CYS A 235 7.93 -29.57 5.44
C CYS A 235 9.00 -29.03 4.46
N LEU A 236 9.25 -29.70 3.33
CA LEU A 236 10.19 -29.21 2.32
C LEU A 236 9.73 -27.91 1.66
N SER A 237 8.43 -27.59 1.71
CA SER A 237 7.90 -26.36 1.14
C SER A 237 8.41 -25.10 1.85
N VAL A 238 8.91 -25.22 3.10
CA VAL A 238 9.51 -24.12 3.85
C VAL A 238 10.72 -23.52 3.12
N PHE A 239 11.49 -24.34 2.41
CA PHE A 239 12.68 -23.89 1.68
C PHE A 239 12.34 -23.06 0.43
N LEU A 240 11.12 -23.15 -0.09
CA LEU A 240 10.66 -22.32 -1.19
C LEU A 240 10.54 -20.84 -0.79
N SER A 241 10.38 -20.55 0.50
CA SER A 241 10.36 -19.18 1.02
C SER A 241 11.60 -18.39 0.65
N PHE A 242 12.79 -19.01 0.62
CA PHE A 242 14.05 -18.36 0.21
C PHE A 242 13.94 -17.85 -1.22
N LEU A 243 13.38 -18.66 -2.12
CA LEU A 243 13.15 -18.30 -3.51
C LEU A 243 12.13 -17.16 -3.62
N GLY A 244 11.00 -17.25 -2.91
CA GLY A 244 9.95 -16.22 -2.88
C GLY A 244 10.44 -14.87 -2.37
N LEU A 245 11.15 -14.86 -1.23
CA LEU A 245 11.71 -13.66 -0.62
C LEU A 245 12.80 -13.03 -1.49
N ALA A 246 13.70 -13.85 -2.05
CA ALA A 246 14.77 -13.37 -2.91
C ALA A 246 14.22 -12.84 -4.25
N ALA A 247 13.13 -13.42 -4.78
CA ALA A 247 12.41 -12.89 -5.94
C ALA A 247 11.73 -11.55 -5.62
N ALA A 248 11.06 -11.44 -4.46
CA ALA A 248 10.42 -10.22 -3.99
C ALA A 248 11.41 -9.07 -3.75
N ARG A 249 12.60 -9.37 -3.22
CA ARG A 249 13.67 -8.38 -3.03
C ARG A 249 14.18 -7.85 -4.38
N GLY A 250 14.43 -8.74 -5.33
CA GLY A 250 15.01 -8.40 -6.64
C GLY A 250 14.01 -8.06 -7.75
N ASN A 251 12.71 -8.09 -7.48
CA ASN A 251 11.65 -8.00 -8.51
C ASN A 251 11.81 -9.01 -9.66
N ARG A 252 12.31 -10.22 -9.35
CA ARG A 252 12.67 -11.24 -10.35
C ARG A 252 11.46 -12.07 -10.74
N VAL A 253 10.84 -11.73 -11.88
CA VAL A 253 9.61 -12.38 -12.37
C VAL A 253 9.75 -13.88 -12.53
N ASN A 254 10.86 -14.36 -13.13
CA ASN A 254 11.05 -15.80 -13.37
C ASN A 254 11.23 -16.60 -12.07
N ASP A 255 11.93 -16.03 -11.08
CA ASP A 255 12.10 -16.68 -9.79
C ASP A 255 10.79 -16.70 -8.99
N MET A 256 9.97 -15.66 -9.10
CA MET A 256 8.62 -15.66 -8.50
C MET A 256 7.71 -16.72 -9.14
N LYS A 257 7.80 -16.95 -10.46
CA LYS A 257 7.08 -18.05 -11.12
C LYS A 257 7.54 -19.41 -10.61
N LYS A 258 8.84 -19.62 -10.46
CA LYS A 258 9.40 -20.87 -9.90
C LYS A 258 8.90 -21.09 -8.47
N TYR A 259 8.84 -20.03 -7.66
CA TYR A 259 8.23 -20.07 -6.32
C TYR A 259 6.76 -20.50 -6.38
N MET A 260 5.95 -19.89 -7.26
CA MET A 260 4.54 -20.26 -7.43
C MET A 260 4.36 -21.72 -7.85
N VAL A 261 5.16 -22.21 -8.81
CA VAL A 261 5.12 -23.62 -9.23
C VAL A 261 5.51 -24.52 -8.05
N GLY A 262 6.57 -24.17 -7.32
CA GLY A 262 7.01 -24.91 -6.14
C GLY A 262 5.93 -24.99 -5.05
N ILE A 263 5.25 -23.88 -4.73
CA ILE A 263 4.15 -23.89 -3.76
C ILE A 263 3.01 -24.77 -4.27
N SER A 264 2.65 -24.65 -5.55
CA SER A 264 1.59 -25.44 -6.18
C SER A 264 1.86 -26.95 -6.16
N THR A 265 3.13 -27.37 -6.15
CA THR A 265 3.49 -28.79 -6.13
C THR A 265 3.87 -29.26 -4.72
N ILE A 266 4.90 -28.69 -4.11
CA ILE A 266 5.48 -29.17 -2.84
C ILE A 266 4.59 -28.83 -1.64
N ALA A 267 3.81 -27.75 -1.69
CA ALA A 267 2.93 -27.37 -0.59
C ALA A 267 1.51 -27.92 -0.74
N PHE A 268 0.90 -27.82 -1.93
CA PHE A 268 -0.50 -28.25 -2.11
C PHE A 268 -0.68 -29.76 -2.30
N VAL A 269 0.22 -30.46 -3.01
CA VAL A 269 0.03 -31.90 -3.27
C VAL A 269 0.00 -32.73 -1.98
N PRO A 270 0.90 -32.51 -1.00
CA PRO A 270 0.80 -33.22 0.27
C PRO A 270 -0.50 -32.93 1.05
N LEU A 271 -1.00 -31.70 0.99
CA LEU A 271 -2.26 -31.34 1.64
C LEU A 271 -3.47 -31.99 0.96
N LEU A 272 -3.47 -32.07 -0.37
CA LEU A 272 -4.50 -32.82 -1.11
C LEU A 272 -4.46 -34.31 -0.76
N TYR A 273 -3.27 -34.91 -0.68
CA TYR A 273 -3.12 -36.28 -0.23
C TYR A 273 -3.72 -36.47 1.16
N CYS A 274 -3.44 -35.58 2.11
CA CYS A 274 -4.02 -35.60 3.45
C CYS A 274 -5.56 -35.57 3.43
N ILE A 275 -6.16 -34.70 2.62
CA ILE A 275 -7.62 -34.63 2.45
C ILE A 275 -8.18 -35.99 2.00
N PHE A 276 -7.60 -36.59 0.95
CA PHE A 276 -8.09 -37.86 0.43
C PHE A 276 -7.84 -39.03 1.38
N TYR A 277 -6.71 -39.02 2.07
CA TYR A 277 -6.34 -40.09 3.01
C TYR A 277 -7.33 -40.16 4.19
N TYR A 278 -7.70 -39.01 4.76
CA TYR A 278 -8.63 -38.93 5.90
C TYR A 278 -10.09 -38.65 5.49
N LEU A 279 -10.42 -38.74 4.20
CA LEU A 279 -11.76 -38.36 3.71
C LEU A 279 -12.86 -39.22 4.34
N ASN A 280 -12.65 -40.53 4.41
CA ASN A 280 -13.64 -41.46 4.94
C ASN A 280 -13.88 -41.20 6.42
N ASP A 281 -12.82 -41.15 7.24
CA ASP A 281 -12.90 -40.84 8.68
C ASP A 281 -13.66 -39.54 8.96
N VAL A 282 -13.40 -38.50 8.16
CA VAL A 282 -14.06 -37.20 8.32
C VAL A 282 -15.53 -37.26 7.90
N LEU A 283 -15.85 -37.93 6.79
CA LEU A 283 -17.23 -38.08 6.34
C LEU A 283 -18.05 -38.94 7.31
N GLU A 284 -17.46 -40.03 7.81
CA GLU A 284 -18.06 -40.89 8.81
C GLU A 284 -18.36 -40.09 10.07
N TYR A 285 -17.37 -39.37 10.61
CA TYR A 285 -17.56 -38.51 11.78
C TYR A 285 -18.68 -37.48 11.61
N LEU A 286 -18.73 -36.81 10.44
CA LEU A 286 -19.76 -35.80 10.15
C LEU A 286 -21.16 -36.41 9.97
N SER A 287 -21.26 -37.72 9.77
CA SER A 287 -22.52 -38.45 9.61
C SER A 287 -22.97 -39.20 10.86
N LEU A 288 -22.18 -39.17 11.95
CA LEU A 288 -22.53 -39.85 13.20
C LEU A 288 -23.79 -39.27 13.84
N GLU A 289 -24.59 -40.16 14.42
CA GLU A 289 -25.74 -39.76 15.25
C GLU A 289 -25.24 -39.22 16.59
N GLU A 290 -25.92 -38.19 17.10
CA GLU A 290 -25.57 -37.51 18.35
C GLU A 290 -25.61 -38.50 19.53
N GLY A 291 -24.47 -38.65 20.22
CA GLY A 291 -24.32 -39.59 21.35
C GLY A 291 -23.73 -40.95 20.99
N THR A 292 -23.34 -41.18 19.74
CA THR A 292 -22.56 -42.37 19.33
C THR A 292 -21.13 -42.27 19.89
N ASP A 293 -20.64 -43.35 20.50
CA ASP A 293 -19.27 -43.42 21.00
C ASP A 293 -18.28 -43.60 19.83
N LEU A 294 -17.15 -42.88 19.84
CA LEU A 294 -16.15 -42.99 18.78
C LEU A 294 -15.46 -44.36 18.79
N ASP A 295 -15.40 -45.00 19.96
CA ASP A 295 -14.82 -46.34 20.11
C ASP A 295 -15.64 -47.43 19.38
N ASP A 296 -16.90 -47.14 19.03
CA ASP A 296 -17.77 -48.03 18.25
C ASP A 296 -17.63 -47.85 16.72
N THR A 297 -16.74 -46.96 16.28
CA THR A 297 -16.53 -46.59 14.86
C THR A 297 -15.15 -47.04 14.36
N ASP A 298 -14.97 -47.08 13.02
CA ASP A 298 -13.66 -47.37 12.42
C ASP A 298 -12.76 -46.12 12.34
N ILE A 299 -13.18 -45.00 12.93
CA ILE A 299 -12.47 -43.71 12.89
C ILE A 299 -11.21 -43.78 13.73
N PHE A 300 -10.08 -43.34 13.17
CA PHE A 300 -8.84 -43.25 13.94
C PHE A 300 -8.85 -42.05 14.90
N VAL A 301 -8.67 -42.33 16.20
CA VAL A 301 -8.71 -41.36 17.30
C VAL A 301 -7.33 -41.14 17.91
N TRP A 302 -6.99 -39.89 18.23
CA TRP A 302 -5.81 -39.52 19.02
C TRP A 302 -6.24 -38.62 20.19
N GLN A 303 -5.91 -39.04 21.42
CA GLN A 303 -6.25 -38.31 22.66
C GLN A 303 -7.75 -37.98 22.77
N GLY A 304 -8.62 -38.88 22.33
CA GLY A 304 -10.08 -38.71 22.35
C GLY A 304 -10.64 -37.83 21.21
N TYR A 305 -9.81 -37.37 20.27
CA TYR A 305 -10.26 -36.59 19.12
C TYR A 305 -10.08 -37.36 17.80
N PRO A 306 -11.04 -37.26 16.86
CA PRO A 306 -10.91 -37.83 15.52
C PRO A 306 -9.71 -37.21 14.79
N TYR A 307 -8.69 -38.02 14.53
CA TYR A 307 -7.39 -37.53 14.06
C TYR A 307 -7.48 -36.88 12.68
N GLY A 308 -8.30 -37.45 11.79
CA GLY A 308 -8.55 -36.89 10.45
C GLY A 308 -9.11 -35.47 10.49
N LEU A 309 -9.95 -35.14 11.49
CA LEU A 309 -10.50 -33.79 11.64
C LEU A 309 -9.46 -32.78 12.13
N LEU A 310 -8.56 -33.18 13.04
CA LEU A 310 -7.44 -32.33 13.45
C LEU A 310 -6.58 -31.96 12.24
N TRP A 311 -6.35 -32.94 11.36
CA TRP A 311 -5.65 -32.70 10.09
C TRP A 311 -6.43 -31.78 9.16
N TYR A 312 -7.75 -31.94 9.01
CA TYR A 312 -8.57 -31.02 8.21
C TYR A 312 -8.49 -29.58 8.74
N GLY A 313 -8.42 -29.39 10.06
CA GLY A 313 -8.18 -28.08 10.67
C GLY A 313 -6.83 -27.47 10.26
N PHE A 314 -5.75 -28.25 10.33
CA PHE A 314 -4.42 -27.83 9.87
C PHE A 314 -4.41 -27.52 8.37
N VAL A 315 -4.98 -28.41 7.56
CA VAL A 315 -5.08 -28.32 6.11
C VAL A 315 -5.81 -27.04 5.72
N LEU A 316 -6.93 -26.71 6.35
CA LEU A 316 -7.69 -25.49 6.06
C LEU A 316 -6.85 -24.22 6.27
N MET A 317 -6.10 -24.14 7.36
CA MET A 317 -5.16 -23.04 7.62
C MET A 317 -4.01 -23.00 6.61
N ALA A 318 -3.40 -24.15 6.31
CA ALA A 318 -2.31 -24.24 5.35
C ALA A 318 -2.76 -23.86 3.93
N PHE A 319 -3.92 -24.33 3.47
CA PHE A 319 -4.52 -23.96 2.19
C PHE A 319 -4.73 -22.45 2.10
N GLN A 320 -5.29 -21.82 3.15
CA GLN A 320 -5.51 -20.38 3.18
C GLN A 320 -4.19 -19.61 3.00
N VAL A 321 -3.15 -19.98 3.75
CA VAL A 321 -1.82 -19.37 3.66
C VAL A 321 -1.22 -19.53 2.25
N HIS A 322 -1.31 -20.72 1.67
CA HIS A 322 -0.74 -21.01 0.35
C HIS A 322 -1.52 -20.36 -0.79
N PHE A 323 -2.86 -20.30 -0.71
CA PHE A 323 -3.67 -19.57 -1.68
C PHE A 323 -3.34 -18.08 -1.68
N PHE A 324 -3.25 -17.46 -0.50
CA PHE A 324 -2.85 -16.06 -0.41
C PHE A 324 -1.41 -15.84 -0.91
N SER A 325 -0.50 -16.78 -0.64
CA SER A 325 0.87 -16.74 -1.18
C SER A 325 0.87 -16.70 -2.71
N LEU A 326 0.10 -17.56 -3.37
CA LEU A 326 -0.05 -17.58 -4.83
C LEU A 326 -0.72 -16.30 -5.35
N PHE A 327 -1.77 -15.84 -4.68
CA PHE A 327 -2.50 -14.62 -5.05
C PHE A 327 -1.60 -13.38 -5.02
N PHE A 328 -0.86 -13.18 -3.93
CA PHE A 328 0.06 -12.04 -3.82
C PHE A 328 1.26 -12.17 -4.76
N ALA A 329 1.79 -13.38 -4.96
CA ALA A 329 2.84 -13.63 -5.96
C ALA A 329 2.38 -13.31 -7.39
N TRP A 330 1.15 -13.67 -7.75
CA TRP A 330 0.55 -13.32 -9.05
C TRP A 330 0.44 -11.81 -9.24
N ASN A 331 -0.05 -11.10 -8.23
CA ASN A 331 -0.17 -9.64 -8.26
C ASN A 331 1.21 -8.96 -8.39
N LEU A 332 2.25 -9.50 -7.75
CA LEU A 332 3.63 -9.03 -7.91
C LEU A 332 4.13 -9.21 -9.34
N ILE A 333 3.91 -10.39 -9.95
CA ILE A 333 4.29 -10.62 -11.34
C ILE A 333 3.58 -9.63 -12.27
N LYS A 334 2.29 -9.38 -12.06
CA LYS A 334 1.52 -8.40 -12.85
C LYS A 334 2.12 -7.00 -12.72
N ALA A 335 2.42 -6.56 -11.50
CA ALA A 335 3.03 -5.26 -11.23
C ALA A 335 4.44 -5.11 -11.85
N TRP A 336 5.29 -6.13 -11.74
CA TRP A 336 6.66 -6.06 -12.25
C TRP A 336 6.73 -6.14 -13.78
N ARG A 337 5.82 -6.89 -14.42
CA ARG A 337 5.73 -6.95 -15.89
C ARG A 337 5.25 -5.62 -16.49
N ALA A 338 4.25 -4.98 -15.87
CA ALA A 338 3.79 -3.66 -16.29
C ALA A 338 4.95 -2.65 -16.30
N ARG A 339 5.80 -2.68 -15.25
CA ARG A 339 7.03 -1.87 -15.19
C ARG A 339 8.02 -2.20 -16.31
N GLY A 340 8.26 -3.48 -16.58
CA GLY A 340 9.18 -3.93 -17.64
C GLY A 340 8.74 -3.51 -19.05
N ALA A 341 7.43 -3.48 -19.31
CA ALA A 341 6.86 -3.01 -20.57
C ALA A 341 7.00 -1.47 -20.73
N LEU A 342 6.72 -0.70 -19.68
CA LEU A 342 6.91 0.75 -19.68
C LEU A 342 8.36 1.17 -19.96
N LYS A 343 9.34 0.41 -19.43
CA LYS A 343 10.78 0.68 -19.64
C LYS A 343 11.30 0.30 -21.04
N LYS A 344 10.55 -0.48 -21.82
CA LYS A 344 10.92 -0.87 -23.20
C LYS A 344 10.22 -0.04 -24.28
N GLY A 345 9.15 0.67 -23.92
CA GLY A 345 8.40 1.56 -24.81
C GLY A 345 8.79 3.04 -24.70
N GLN A 346 9.74 3.36 -23.80
CA GLN A 346 10.49 4.62 -23.75
C GLN A 346 11.89 4.36 -24.30
#